data_AF-A0AAV4GYK4-F1
#
_entry.id   AF-A0AAV4GYK4-F1
#
_cell.length_a   1.000
_cell.length_b   1.000
_cell.length_c   1.000
_cell.angle_alpha   90.00
_cell.angle_beta   90.00
_cell.angle_gamma   90.00
#
_symmetry.space_group_name_H-M   'P 1'
#
loop_
_entity.id
_entity.type
_entity.pdbx_description
1 polymer ?
#
loop_
_entity_poly.entity_id
_entity_poly.type
_entity_poly.pdbx_seq_one_letter_code
_entity_poly.pdbx_strand_id
1 'polypeptide(L)'
;MATEALVFMVVGVKGYWKRPIGYFLGKADGMLQSQLVKHAVCLLSEKGFNVVGVTCDGSYANQATAKVLGCSLDVNKLKSSFIHPEDPAKEIHFIFDAFHLLKCARHCLGDLKVIKFRGHEINWSFIEALHNVQMKDDLHLANKISNKLFIG
;
A
#
# COMPACT_ATOMS: atom_id res chain seq x y z
N MET A 1 20.72 6.87 16.89
CA MET A 1 19.29 6.82 17.25
C MET A 1 18.53 6.11 16.13
N ALA A 2 17.45 5.40 16.43
CA ALA A 2 16.62 4.76 15.41
C ALA A 2 15.82 5.83 14.64
N THR A 3 15.74 5.72 13.31
CA THR A 3 15.02 6.66 12.43
C THR A 3 13.65 6.15 12.01
N GLU A 4 13.37 4.88 12.25
CA GLU A 4 12.19 4.17 11.75
C GLU A 4 11.62 3.25 12.82
N ALA A 5 10.31 3.04 12.79
CA ALA A 5 9.60 2.11 13.65
C ALA A 5 8.61 1.27 12.83
N LEU A 6 8.71 -0.04 12.92
CA LEU A 6 7.74 -0.98 12.36
C LEU A 6 6.64 -1.24 13.39
N VAL A 7 5.38 -1.05 13.03
CA VAL A 7 4.24 -1.23 13.93
C VAL A 7 3.27 -2.25 13.35
N PHE A 8 2.86 -3.22 14.17
CA PHE A 8 1.82 -4.18 13.82
C PHE A 8 0.51 -3.80 14.54
N MET A 9 -0.57 -3.75 13.78
CA MET A 9 -1.91 -3.44 14.28
C MET A 9 -2.90 -4.47 13.75
N VAL A 10 -3.77 -4.95 14.63
CA VAL A 10 -4.92 -5.79 14.26
C VAL A 10 -6.11 -4.89 14.05
N VAL A 11 -6.84 -5.11 12.96
CA VAL A 11 -8.05 -4.38 12.59
C VAL A 11 -9.19 -5.38 12.44
N GLY A 12 -10.31 -5.10 13.11
CA GLY A 12 -11.51 -5.91 12.98
C GLY A 12 -12.12 -5.75 11.59
N VAL A 13 -12.24 -6.85 10.85
CA VAL A 13 -13.05 -6.88 9.61
C VAL A 13 -14.54 -6.88 9.95
N LYS A 14 -14.91 -7.61 11.02
CA LYS A 14 -16.23 -7.57 11.64
C LYS A 14 -16.17 -6.69 12.88
N GLY A 15 -16.95 -5.61 12.87
CA GLY A 15 -16.96 -4.59 13.92
C GLY A 15 -15.90 -3.50 13.71
N TYR A 16 -16.05 -2.39 14.42
CA TYR A 16 -15.19 -1.22 14.29
C TYR A 16 -14.20 -1.15 15.44
N TRP A 17 -13.09 -1.89 15.35
CA TRP A 17 -12.02 -1.83 16.34
C TRP A 17 -10.65 -2.02 15.71
N LYS A 18 -9.63 -1.48 16.36
CA LYS A 18 -8.23 -1.63 15.99
C LYS A 18 -7.36 -1.62 17.24
N ARG A 19 -6.30 -2.42 17.27
CA ARG A 19 -5.39 -2.49 18.42
C ARG A 19 -3.95 -2.74 17.97
N PRO A 20 -2.98 -1.90 18.39
CA PRO A 20 -1.57 -2.21 18.16
C PRO A 20 -1.21 -3.46 18.97
N ILE A 21 -0.45 -4.37 18.36
CA ILE A 21 -0.04 -5.65 18.96
C ILE A 21 1.48 -5.76 19.14
N GLY A 22 2.25 -4.89 18.50
CA GLY A 22 3.71 -4.87 18.66
C GLY A 22 4.35 -3.76 17.85
N TYR A 23 5.57 -3.38 18.25
CA TYR A 23 6.40 -2.44 17.51
C TYR A 23 7.88 -2.82 17.63
N PHE A 24 8.65 -2.46 16.61
CA PHE A 24 10.08 -2.70 16.54
C PHE A 24 10.77 -1.41 16.09
N LEU A 25 11.80 -0.99 16.83
CA LEU A 25 12.56 0.22 16.52
C LEU A 25 13.79 -0.15 15.68
N GLY A 26 13.93 0.50 14.52
CA GLY A 26 14.99 0.21 13.55
C GLY A 26 14.47 -0.33 12.23
N LYS A 27 15.38 -0.45 11.27
CA LYS A 27 15.07 -0.97 9.94
C LYS A 27 14.81 -2.47 10.02
N ALA A 28 13.71 -2.92 9.44
CA ALA A 28 13.42 -4.33 9.26
C ALA A 28 13.37 -4.61 7.75
N ASP A 29 14.22 -5.52 7.29
CA ASP A 29 14.19 -5.96 5.90
C ASP A 29 12.99 -6.90 5.64
N GLY A 30 12.76 -7.23 4.36
CA GLY A 30 11.65 -8.08 3.97
C GLY A 30 11.67 -9.47 4.63
N MET A 31 12.86 -10.01 4.93
CA MET A 31 13.01 -11.32 5.56
C MET A 31 12.57 -11.26 7.03
N LEU A 32 13.12 -10.33 7.81
CA LEU A 32 12.74 -10.14 9.21
C LEU A 32 11.25 -9.78 9.31
N GLN A 33 10.76 -8.86 8.48
CA GLN A 33 9.34 -8.51 8.44
C GLN A 33 8.46 -9.74 8.16
N SER A 34 8.86 -10.64 7.26
CA SER A 34 8.09 -11.85 6.97
C SER A 34 8.00 -12.80 8.15
N GLN A 35 9.08 -12.93 8.93
CA GLN A 35 9.10 -13.75 10.15
C GLN A 35 8.20 -13.14 11.23
N LEU A 36 8.25 -11.82 11.39
CA LEU A 36 7.38 -11.08 12.33
C LEU A 36 5.91 -11.20 11.93
N VAL A 37 5.57 -11.10 10.64
CA VAL A 37 4.22 -11.32 10.12
C VAL A 37 3.74 -12.74 10.46
N LYS A 38 4.53 -13.77 10.15
CA LYS A 38 4.17 -15.17 10.46
C LYS A 38 3.94 -15.37 11.96
N HIS A 39 4.85 -14.84 12.79
CA HIS A 39 4.73 -14.95 14.24
C HIS A 39 3.48 -14.24 14.78
N ALA A 40 3.18 -13.02 14.30
CA ALA A 40 1.97 -12.30 14.68
C ALA A 40 0.69 -13.06 14.28
N VAL A 41 0.67 -13.66 13.09
CA VAL A 41 -0.43 -14.51 12.61
C VAL A 41 -0.64 -15.71 13.55
N CYS A 42 0.42 -16.45 13.88
CA CYS A 42 0.34 -17.59 14.80
C CYS A 42 -0.22 -17.18 16.17
N LEU A 43 0.35 -16.12 16.78
CA LEU A 43 -0.11 -15.63 18.09
C LEU A 43 -1.59 -15.21 18.07
N LEU A 44 -2.08 -14.63 16.97
CA LEU A 44 -3.49 -14.26 16.84
C LEU A 44 -4.39 -15.49 16.69
N SER A 45 -3.95 -16.48 15.90
CA SER A 45 -4.65 -17.76 15.73
C SER A 45 -4.79 -18.52 17.05
N GLU A 46 -3.72 -18.58 17.85
CA GLU A 46 -3.73 -19.18 19.20
C GLU A 46 -4.76 -18.53 20.14
N LYS A 47 -5.06 -17.23 19.95
CA LYS A 47 -6.07 -16.50 20.72
C LYS A 47 -7.48 -16.58 20.11
N GLY A 48 -7.67 -17.38 19.06
CA GLY A 48 -8.95 -17.61 18.40
C GLY A 48 -9.32 -16.56 17.35
N PHE A 49 -8.40 -15.67 16.96
CA PHE A 49 -8.64 -14.74 15.86
C PHE A 49 -8.41 -15.42 14.52
N ASN A 50 -9.35 -15.22 13.58
CA ASN A 50 -9.17 -15.64 12.20
C ASN A 50 -8.53 -14.50 11.39
N VAL A 51 -7.21 -14.58 11.14
CA VAL A 51 -6.50 -13.59 10.33
C VAL A 51 -6.72 -13.89 8.84
N VAL A 52 -7.46 -13.01 8.17
CA VAL A 52 -7.80 -13.16 6.74
C VAL A 52 -6.85 -12.43 5.80
N GLY A 53 -6.07 -11.47 6.32
CA GLY A 53 -5.15 -10.71 5.50
C GLY A 53 -4.19 -9.82 6.28
N VAL A 54 -3.17 -9.36 5.56
CA VAL A 54 -2.16 -8.39 5.97
C VAL A 54 -2.24 -7.21 5.02
N THR A 55 -2.20 -5.99 5.56
CA THR A 55 -2.23 -4.76 4.75
C THR A 55 -1.06 -3.86 5.09
N CYS A 56 -0.41 -3.29 4.08
CA CYS A 56 0.71 -2.38 4.24
C CYS A 56 0.83 -1.40 3.06
N ASP A 57 1.75 -0.44 3.15
CA ASP A 57 2.09 0.43 2.02
C ASP A 57 2.91 -0.31 0.94
N GLY A 58 3.07 0.32 -0.21
CA GLY A 58 3.84 -0.22 -1.33
C GLY A 58 5.36 -0.06 -1.23
N SER A 59 5.94 0.11 -0.03
CA SER A 59 7.40 0.29 0.12
C SER A 59 8.20 -0.93 -0.36
N TYR A 60 9.48 -0.72 -0.69
CA TYR A 60 10.35 -1.80 -1.18
C TYR A 60 10.49 -2.94 -0.18
N ALA A 61 10.59 -2.63 1.12
CA ALA A 61 10.67 -3.63 2.18
C ALA A 61 9.40 -4.50 2.22
N ASN A 62 8.22 -3.87 2.20
CA ASN A 62 6.93 -4.57 2.20
C ASN A 62 6.69 -5.42 0.93
N GLN A 63 7.15 -4.94 -0.23
CA GLN A 63 7.14 -5.74 -1.45
C GLN A 63 8.06 -6.97 -1.34
N ALA A 64 9.24 -6.82 -0.72
CA ALA A 64 10.12 -7.94 -0.43
C ALA A 64 9.47 -8.91 0.56
N THR A 65 8.82 -8.43 1.61
CA THR A 65 8.05 -9.26 2.56
C THR A 65 7.01 -10.12 1.85
N ALA A 66 6.21 -9.53 0.97
CA ALA A 66 5.21 -10.26 0.19
C ALA A 66 5.85 -11.40 -0.62
N LYS A 67 6.97 -11.12 -1.29
CA LYS A 67 7.72 -12.14 -2.06
C LYS A 67 8.25 -13.26 -1.17
N VAL A 68 8.83 -12.93 -0.01
CA VAL A 68 9.33 -13.94 0.95
C VAL A 68 8.19 -14.79 1.52
N LEU A 69 7.00 -14.23 1.69
CA LEU A 69 5.80 -14.98 2.10
C LEU A 69 5.28 -15.90 0.99
N GLY A 70 5.78 -15.78 -0.24
CA GLY A 70 5.38 -16.61 -1.37
C GLY A 70 4.28 -15.99 -2.23
N CYS A 71 4.04 -14.68 -2.09
CA CYS A 71 3.23 -13.89 -3.01
C CYS A 71 4.04 -13.51 -4.26
N SER A 72 3.35 -13.22 -5.36
CA SER A 72 3.94 -12.77 -6.62
C SER A 72 3.26 -11.47 -7.04
N LEU A 73 4.07 -10.46 -7.35
CA LEU A 73 3.64 -9.15 -7.83
C LEU A 73 3.79 -9.00 -9.36
N ASP A 74 4.10 -10.09 -10.05
CA ASP A 74 4.11 -10.12 -11.51
C ASP A 74 2.67 -9.96 -12.02
N VAL A 75 2.44 -8.98 -12.90
CA VAL A 75 1.13 -8.66 -13.49
C VAL A 75 0.53 -9.87 -14.22
N ASN A 76 1.36 -10.75 -14.80
CA ASN A 76 0.91 -11.93 -15.53
C ASN A 76 0.72 -13.16 -14.63
N LYS A 77 1.28 -13.13 -13.42
CA LYS A 77 1.29 -14.24 -12.46
C LYS A 77 1.04 -13.72 -11.06
N LEU A 78 -0.01 -12.92 -10.90
CA LEU A 78 -0.32 -12.30 -9.63
C LEU A 78 -0.73 -13.39 -8.63
N LYS A 79 -0.05 -13.43 -7.49
CA LYS A 79 -0.43 -14.26 -6.35
C LYS A 79 -0.45 -13.38 -5.12
N SER A 80 -1.64 -13.09 -4.62
CA SER A 80 -1.88 -12.14 -3.51
C SER A 80 -2.16 -12.83 -2.17
N SER A 81 -1.82 -14.12 -2.04
CA SER A 81 -2.00 -14.87 -0.80
C SER A 81 -0.79 -15.74 -0.46
N PHE A 82 -0.70 -16.11 0.80
CA PHE A 82 0.23 -17.11 1.32
C PHE A 82 -0.50 -18.02 2.30
N ILE A 83 0.04 -19.23 2.51
CA ILE A 83 -0.55 -20.23 3.39
C ILE A 83 -0.33 -19.83 4.85
N HIS A 84 -1.35 -20.01 5.69
CA HIS A 84 -1.23 -19.80 7.13
C HIS A 84 -0.11 -20.69 7.71
N PRO A 85 0.82 -20.16 8.52
CA PRO A 85 2.02 -20.90 8.94
C PRO A 85 1.75 -22.23 9.67
N GLU A 86 0.61 -22.32 10.35
CA GLU A 86 0.22 -23.49 11.15
C GLU A 86 -1.03 -24.22 10.61
N ASP A 87 -1.64 -23.73 9.52
CA ASP A 87 -2.88 -24.31 8.99
C ASP A 87 -2.85 -24.32 7.45
N PRO A 88 -2.46 -25.45 6.83
CA PRO A 88 -2.37 -25.56 5.39
C PRO A 88 -3.69 -25.35 4.64
N ALA A 89 -4.83 -25.45 5.34
CA ALA A 89 -6.15 -25.24 4.74
C ALA A 89 -6.57 -23.76 4.68
N LYS A 90 -5.80 -22.85 5.32
CA LYS A 90 -6.10 -21.42 5.36
C LYS A 90 -5.10 -20.62 4.54
N GLU A 91 -5.65 -19.67 3.79
CA GLU A 91 -4.86 -18.65 3.09
C GLU A 91 -5.03 -17.29 3.75
N ILE A 92 -3.97 -16.49 3.70
CA ILE A 92 -3.93 -15.12 4.19
C ILE A 92 -3.60 -14.22 3.01
N HIS A 93 -4.46 -13.24 2.74
CA HIS A 93 -4.23 -12.29 1.65
C HIS A 93 -3.21 -11.22 2.04
N PHE A 94 -2.28 -10.92 1.16
CA PHE A 94 -1.35 -9.80 1.31
C PHE A 94 -1.78 -8.66 0.38
N ILE A 95 -2.21 -7.55 0.97
CA ILE A 95 -2.87 -6.46 0.25
C ILE A 95 -2.08 -5.17 0.45
N PHE A 96 -1.80 -4.46 -0.64
CA PHE A 96 -1.25 -3.11 -0.55
C PHE A 96 -2.37 -2.08 -0.41
N ASP A 97 -2.13 -1.05 0.38
CA ASP A 97 -3.07 0.05 0.53
C ASP A 97 -3.23 0.80 -0.80
N ALA A 98 -4.42 0.66 -1.38
CA ALA A 98 -4.79 1.29 -2.65
C ALA A 98 -4.68 2.81 -2.62
N PHE A 99 -4.95 3.45 -1.47
CA PHE A 99 -4.83 4.89 -1.33
C PHE A 99 -3.37 5.34 -1.49
N HIS A 100 -2.45 4.64 -0.82
CA HIS A 100 -1.02 4.90 -0.93
C HIS A 100 -0.52 4.64 -2.36
N LEU A 101 -0.96 3.55 -2.99
CA LEU A 101 -0.60 3.25 -4.39
C LEU A 101 -1.11 4.31 -5.37
N LEU A 102 -2.35 4.78 -5.21
CA LEU A 102 -2.89 5.85 -6.06
C LEU A 102 -2.13 7.17 -5.87
N LYS A 103 -1.74 7.48 -4.62
CA LYS A 103 -0.88 8.62 -4.32
C LYS A 103 0.47 8.50 -5.03
N CYS A 104 1.10 7.33 -5.00
CA CYS A 104 2.35 7.06 -5.72
C CYS A 104 2.18 7.20 -7.23
N ALA A 105 1.10 6.67 -7.82
CA ALA A 105 0.82 6.81 -9.24
C ALA A 105 0.66 8.28 -9.67
N ARG A 106 -0.03 9.08 -8.85
CA ARG A 106 -0.16 10.53 -9.07
C ARG A 106 1.18 11.25 -8.98
N HIS A 107 2.01 10.95 -7.98
CA HIS A 107 3.34 11.54 -7.87
C HIS A 107 4.22 11.17 -9.07
N CYS A 108 4.20 9.90 -9.47
CA CYS A 108 4.88 9.43 -10.67
C CYS A 108 4.47 10.21 -11.92
N LEU A 109 3.17 10.46 -12.13
CA LEU A 109 2.70 11.29 -13.23
C LEU A 109 3.17 12.75 -13.11
N GLY A 110 3.13 13.31 -11.90
CA GLY A 110 3.59 14.68 -11.63
C GLY A 110 5.09 14.86 -11.84
N ASP A 111 5.91 13.87 -11.51
CA ASP A 111 7.37 13.92 -11.62
C ASP A 111 7.84 13.62 -13.06
N LEU A 112 7.32 12.55 -13.66
CA LEU A 112 7.69 12.15 -15.02
C LEU A 112 7.04 13.01 -16.10
N LYS A 113 5.96 13.72 -15.76
CA LYS A 113 5.08 14.53 -16.64
C LYS A 113 4.34 13.73 -17.71
N VAL A 114 4.93 12.67 -18.25
CA VAL A 114 4.33 11.82 -19.29
C VAL A 114 4.52 10.35 -18.93
N ILE A 115 3.42 9.59 -18.92
CA ILE A 115 3.42 8.14 -18.78
C ILE A 115 2.83 7.52 -20.05
N LYS A 116 3.47 6.48 -20.60
CA LYS A 116 2.96 5.74 -21.76
C LYS A 116 2.17 4.51 -21.32
N PHE A 117 0.95 4.35 -21.83
CA PHE A 117 0.14 3.17 -21.61
C PHE A 117 -0.49 2.72 -22.93
N ARG A 118 -0.16 1.50 -23.37
CA ARG A 118 -0.68 0.88 -24.61
C ARG A 118 -0.51 1.79 -25.86
N GLY A 119 0.61 2.50 -25.95
CA GLY A 119 0.90 3.41 -27.06
C GLY A 119 0.28 4.81 -26.93
N HIS A 120 -0.54 5.06 -25.90
CA HIS A 120 -1.10 6.37 -25.60
C HIS A 120 -0.30 7.09 -24.51
N GLU A 121 -0.31 8.42 -24.54
CA GLU A 121 0.36 9.27 -23.56
C GLU A 121 -0.64 9.81 -22.55
N ILE A 122 -0.32 9.65 -21.27
CA ILE A 122 -0.98 10.28 -20.14
C ILE A 122 -0.09 11.45 -19.72
N ASN A 123 -0.55 12.68 -19.97
CA ASN A 123 0.26 13.88 -19.81
C ASN A 123 -0.25 14.77 -18.68
N TRP A 124 0.65 15.19 -17.80
CA TRP A 124 0.40 16.13 -16.71
C TRP A 124 -0.07 17.51 -17.21
N SER A 125 0.30 17.89 -18.43
CA SER A 125 -0.11 19.15 -19.05
C SER A 125 -1.64 19.29 -19.17
N PHE A 126 -2.38 18.19 -19.27
CA PHE A 126 -3.84 18.24 -19.27
C PHE A 126 -4.41 18.67 -17.91
N ILE A 127 -3.72 18.30 -16.81
CA ILE A 127 -4.09 18.72 -15.45
C ILE A 127 -3.77 20.20 -15.26
N GLU A 128 -2.63 20.67 -15.77
CA GLU A 128 -2.26 22.10 -15.78
C GLU A 128 -3.23 22.95 -16.62
N ALA A 129 -3.57 22.48 -17.82
CA ALA A 129 -4.51 23.16 -18.70
C ALA A 129 -5.89 23.29 -18.05
N LEU A 130 -6.39 22.21 -17.43
CA LEU A 130 -7.63 22.24 -16.67
C LEU A 130 -7.57 23.26 -15.53
N HIS A 131 -6.48 23.26 -14.76
CA HIS A 131 -6.28 24.22 -13.67
C HIS A 131 -6.31 25.68 -14.18
N ASN A 132 -5.62 25.96 -15.29
CA ASN A 132 -5.57 27.28 -15.89
C ASN A 132 -6.94 27.77 -16.37
N VAL A 133 -7.75 26.89 -16.96
CA VAL A 133 -9.13 27.21 -17.37
C VAL A 133 -9.99 27.56 -16.16
N GLN A 134 -9.93 26.77 -15.08
CA GLN A 134 -10.70 27.04 -13.86
C GLN A 134 -10.29 28.36 -13.18
N MET A 135 -8.99 28.68 -13.19
CA MET A 135 -8.49 29.95 -12.65
C MET A 135 -8.88 31.16 -13.50
N LYS A 136 -8.93 30.99 -14.83
CA LYS A 136 -9.32 32.06 -15.75
C LYS A 136 -10.80 32.37 -15.68
N ASP A 137 -11.63 31.34 -15.59
CA ASP A 137 -13.08 31.48 -15.70
C ASP A 137 -13.76 31.70 -14.34
N ASP A 138 -12.99 31.72 -13.24
CA ASP A 138 -13.46 31.75 -11.84
C ASP A 138 -14.53 30.69 -11.54
N LEU A 139 -14.47 29.58 -12.29
CA LEU A 139 -15.42 28.48 -12.26
C LEU A 139 -14.67 27.20 -11.88
N HIS A 140 -14.89 26.75 -10.65
CA HIS A 140 -14.33 25.51 -10.17
C HIS A 140 -15.26 24.34 -10.49
N LEU A 141 -14.79 23.37 -11.28
CA LEU A 141 -15.49 22.09 -11.37
C LEU A 141 -15.41 21.41 -10.00
N ALA A 142 -16.27 20.42 -9.75
CA ALA A 142 -16.31 19.68 -8.48
C ALA A 142 -15.11 18.72 -8.28
N ASN A 143 -13.89 19.16 -8.59
CA ASN A 143 -12.63 18.49 -8.31
C ASN A 143 -11.86 19.19 -7.17
N LYS A 144 -10.71 18.65 -6.79
CA LYS A 144 -9.85 19.19 -5.71
C LYS A 144 -8.52 19.73 -6.25
N ILE A 145 -8.44 20.03 -7.54
CA ILE A 145 -7.22 20.57 -8.17
C ILE A 145 -7.06 22.01 -7.68
N SER A 146 -5.89 22.37 -7.18
CA SER A 146 -5.62 23.72 -6.67
C SER A 146 -4.15 24.07 -6.85
N ASN A 147 -3.78 25.33 -6.61
CA ASN A 147 -2.39 25.79 -6.69
C ASN A 147 -1.42 24.90 -5.90
N LYS A 148 -1.85 24.34 -4.77
CA LYS A 148 -1.03 23.42 -3.94
C LYS A 148 -0.54 22.17 -4.69
N LEU A 149 -1.21 21.77 -5.78
CA LEU A 149 -0.83 20.62 -6.59
C LEU A 149 0.42 20.90 -7.45
N PHE A 150 0.74 22.16 -7.70
CA PHE A 150 1.81 22.58 -8.62
C PHE A 150 3.00 23.25 -7.92
N ILE A 151 2.94 23.44 -6.60
CA ILE A 151 4.00 24.09 -5.78
C ILE A 151 4.81 23.02 -5.01
N GLY A 152 4.87 21.78 -5.52
CA GLY A 152 5.60 20.65 -4.93
C GLY A 152 7.00 20.52 -5.50
#